data_AF-A0A9E6F2K6-F1
#
_entry.id   AF-A0A9E6F2K6-F1
#
_cell.length_a   1.000
_cell.length_b   1.000
_cell.length_c   1.000
_cell.angle_alpha   90.00
_cell.angle_beta   90.00
_cell.angle_gamma   90.00
#
_symmetry.space_group_name_H-M   'P 1'
#
loop_
_entity.id
_entity.type
_entity.pdbx_description
1 polymer ?
#
loop_
_entity_poly.entity_id
_entity_poly.type
_entity_poly.pdbx_seq_one_letter_code
_entity_poly.pdbx_strand_id
1 'polypeptide(L)'
;MEKTLGFTCYSYDIHGNVKTLMQDNKRLLSGAEAIASQRFKRIDYDYHLISEKVNMVLYQKDSLDAFYHYYNYDAHNHLFLLMK
;
A
#
# COMPACT_ATOMS: atom_id res chain seq x y z
N MET A 1 -11.43 4.07 29.16
CA MET A 1 -10.52 4.28 28.02
C MET A 1 -11.34 4.17 26.75
N GLU A 2 -11.46 5.25 25.98
CA GLU A 2 -12.20 5.24 24.72
C GLU A 2 -11.42 4.46 23.66
N LYS A 3 -12.06 3.50 22.98
CA LYS A 3 -11.40 2.68 21.97
C LYS A 3 -11.30 3.48 20.68
N THR A 4 -10.11 4.02 20.41
CA THR A 4 -9.83 4.72 19.15
C THR A 4 -9.75 3.70 18.00
N LEU A 5 -10.85 3.51 17.25
CA LEU A 5 -10.91 2.55 16.14
C LEU A 5 -10.28 3.15 14.88
N GLY A 6 -9.16 2.60 14.39
CA GLY A 6 -8.66 2.88 13.04
C GLY A 6 -9.52 2.19 11.98
N PHE A 7 -9.35 2.59 10.71
CA PHE A 7 -10.00 1.95 9.57
C PHE A 7 -9.00 1.66 8.46
N THR A 8 -9.36 0.69 7.62
CA THR A 8 -8.66 0.37 6.38
C THR A 8 -9.67 0.47 5.25
N CYS A 9 -9.39 1.30 4.25
CA CYS A 9 -10.23 1.47 3.07
C CYS A 9 -9.56 0.85 1.85
N TYR A 10 -10.37 0.20 1.02
CA TYR A 10 -9.93 -0.41 -0.23
C TYR A 10 -10.69 0.21 -1.39
N SER A 11 -9.99 0.47 -2.48
CA SER A 11 -10.59 0.69 -3.79
C SER A 11 -10.16 -0.43 -4.72
N TYR A 12 -10.97 -0.68 -5.75
CA TYR A 12 -10.79 -1.80 -6.65
C TYR A 12 -10.70 -1.30 -8.09
N ASP A 13 -9.97 -2.03 -8.93
CA ASP A 13 -9.99 -1.84 -10.38
C ASP A 13 -11.21 -2.51 -11.02
N ILE A 14 -11.31 -2.46 -12.35
CA ILE A 14 -12.43 -3.06 -13.10
C ILE A 14 -12.45 -4.59 -13.05
N HIS A 15 -11.34 -5.23 -12.68
CA HIS A 15 -11.21 -6.67 -12.52
C HIS A 15 -11.54 -7.11 -11.08
N GLY A 16 -11.72 -6.17 -10.16
CA GLY A 16 -11.98 -6.44 -8.74
C GLY A 16 -10.72 -6.65 -7.91
N ASN A 17 -9.54 -6.38 -8.46
CA ASN A 17 -8.29 -6.40 -7.71
C ASN A 17 -8.18 -5.14 -6.85
N VAL A 18 -7.53 -5.23 -5.68
CA VAL A 18 -7.29 -4.07 -4.82
C VAL A 18 -6.37 -3.10 -5.55
N LYS A 19 -6.88 -1.93 -5.94
CA LYS A 19 -6.10 -0.90 -6.62
C LYS A 19 -5.33 -0.02 -5.62
N THR A 20 -6.01 0.40 -4.56
CA THR A 20 -5.43 1.25 -3.51
C THR A 20 -5.96 0.82 -2.15
N LEU A 21 -5.05 0.73 -1.17
CA LEU A 21 -5.33 0.58 0.25
C LEU A 21 -4.95 1.87 0.97
N MET A 22 -5.88 2.41 1.77
CA MET A 22 -5.63 3.53 2.68
C MET A 22 -5.74 3.07 4.13
N GLN A 23 -4.69 3.30 4.92
CA GLN A 23 -4.62 2.94 6.33
C GLN A 23 -4.75 4.19 7.22
N ASP A 24 -5.70 4.17 8.15
CA ASP A 24 -5.82 5.17 9.22
C ASP A 24 -5.07 4.72 10.48
N ASN A 25 -3.86 5.25 10.67
CA ASN A 25 -3.03 5.02 11.85
C ASN A 25 -3.36 6.03 12.96
N LYS A 26 -4.58 5.98 13.52
CA LYS A 26 -5.08 6.96 14.50
C LYS A 26 -4.16 7.22 15.70
N ARG A 27 -3.31 6.27 16.09
CA ARG A 27 -2.33 6.45 17.17
C ARG A 27 -1.31 7.56 16.87
N LEU A 28 -1.08 7.89 15.61
CA LEU A 28 -0.17 8.96 15.21
C LEU A 28 -0.76 10.36 15.47
N LEU A 29 -2.09 10.47 15.62
CA LEU A 29 -2.77 11.75 15.84
C LEU A 29 -2.39 12.42 17.16
N SER A 30 -2.04 11.65 18.19
CA SER A 30 -1.64 12.17 19.50
C SER A 30 -0.17 12.60 19.58
N GLY A 31 0.57 12.54 18.47
CA GLY A 31 1.97 12.96 18.41
C GLY A 31 2.14 14.45 18.10
N ALA A 32 3.40 14.89 17.93
CA ALA A 32 3.70 16.21 17.38
C ALA A 32 3.10 16.38 15.98
N GLU A 33 2.87 17.62 15.53
CA GLU A 33 2.21 17.94 14.26
C GLU A 33 2.82 17.19 13.06
N ALA A 34 4.15 17.15 12.98
CA ALA A 34 4.88 16.41 11.94
C ALA A 34 4.51 14.91 11.92
N ILE A 35 4.29 14.29 13.09
CA ILE A 35 3.90 12.88 13.21
C ILE A 35 2.39 12.71 12.93
N ALA A 36 1.56 13.63 13.42
CA ALA A 36 0.12 13.60 13.19
C ALA A 36 -0.22 13.69 11.68
N SER A 37 0.57 14.43 10.91
CA SER A 37 0.45 14.50 9.45
C SER A 37 0.63 13.14 8.75
N GLN A 38 1.28 12.17 9.41
CA GLN A 38 1.57 10.83 8.88
C GLN A 38 0.49 9.78 9.21
N ARG A 39 -0.64 10.22 9.80
CA ARG A 39 -1.76 9.35 10.17
C ARG A 39 -2.23 8.45 9.03
N PHE A 40 -2.36 9.01 7.83
CA PHE A 40 -2.86 8.28 6.68
C PHE A 40 -1.70 7.75 5.82
N LYS A 41 -1.71 6.45 5.57
CA LYS A 41 -0.74 5.79 4.69
C LYS A 41 -1.44 5.15 3.51
N ARG A 42 -0.98 5.47 2.31
CA ARG A 42 -1.51 4.92 1.05
C ARG A 42 -0.57 3.87 0.49
N ILE A 43 -1.15 2.78 0.01
CA ILE A 43 -0.47 1.73 -0.76
C ILE A 43 -1.23 1.56 -2.06
N ASP A 44 -0.56 1.74 -3.19
CA ASP A 44 -1.10 1.49 -4.52
C ASP A 44 -0.52 0.17 -5.05
N TYR A 45 -1.32 -0.59 -5.79
CA TYR A 45 -0.93 -1.87 -6.38
C TYR A 45 -1.01 -1.78 -7.91
N ASP A 46 0.03 -2.26 -8.57
CA ASP A 46 0.07 -2.41 -10.03
C ASP A 46 0.06 -3.89 -10.41
N TYR A 47 -0.76 -4.24 -11.40
CA TYR A 47 -1.00 -5.63 -11.79
C TYR A 47 -0.67 -5.88 -13.25
N HIS A 48 -0.23 -7.10 -13.54
CA HIS A 48 -0.14 -7.59 -14.91
C HIS A 48 -1.54 -7.97 -15.42
N LEU A 49 -2.02 -7.24 -16.44
CA LEU A 49 -3.41 -7.34 -16.92
C LEU A 49 -3.90 -8.75 -17.26
N ILE A 50 -3.02 -9.61 -17.80
CA ILE A 50 -3.41 -10.96 -18.25
C ILE A 50 -3.32 -12.00 -17.12
N SER A 51 -2.35 -11.86 -16.22
CA SER A 51 -2.03 -12.89 -15.23
C SER A 51 -2.55 -12.55 -13.84
N GLU A 52 -3.06 -11.32 -13.65
CA GLU A 52 -3.56 -10.77 -12.38
C GLU A 52 -2.53 -10.80 -11.25
N LYS A 53 -1.25 -10.98 -11.58
CA LYS A 53 -0.16 -10.95 -10.61
C LYS A 53 0.23 -9.50 -10.33
N VAL A 54 0.62 -9.23 -9.08
CA VAL A 54 1.14 -7.93 -8.67
C VAL A 54 2.53 -7.74 -9.30
N ASN A 55 2.70 -6.71 -10.12
CA ASN A 55 4.01 -6.31 -10.63
C ASN A 55 4.75 -5.45 -9.61
N MET A 56 4.02 -4.55 -8.95
CA MET A 56 4.60 -3.55 -8.06
C MET A 56 3.65 -3.17 -6.93
N VAL A 57 4.22 -2.96 -5.76
CA VAL A 57 3.57 -2.30 -4.62
C VAL A 57 4.24 -0.94 -4.42
N LEU A 58 3.45 0.11 -4.46
CA LEU A 58 3.89 1.49 -4.30
C LEU A 58 3.41 2.03 -2.96
N TYR A 59 4.29 2.06 -1.96
CA TYR A 59 3.99 2.70 -0.69
C TYR A 59 4.23 4.20 -0.82
N GLN A 60 3.22 4.98 -0.43
CA GLN A 60 3.26 6.45 -0.40
C GLN A 60 3.83 7.08 -1.67
N LYS A 61 3.37 6.61 -2.84
CA LYS A 61 3.77 7.17 -4.14
C LYS A 61 3.69 8.71 -4.11
N ASP A 62 4.71 9.37 -4.65
CA ASP A 62 4.83 10.84 -4.69
C ASP A 62 5.00 11.54 -3.31
N SER A 63 5.33 10.78 -2.25
CA SER A 63 5.70 11.28 -0.93
C SER A 63 7.20 11.18 -0.65
N LEU A 64 7.69 11.90 0.36
CA LEU A 64 9.08 11.84 0.82
C LEU A 64 9.46 10.49 1.44
N ASP A 65 8.49 9.78 2.02
CA ASP A 65 8.66 8.46 2.63
C ASP A 65 8.25 7.31 1.69
N ALA A 66 8.23 7.57 0.39
CA ALA A 66 7.88 6.57 -0.62
C ALA A 66 8.89 5.41 -0.67
N PHE A 67 8.39 4.21 -0.88
CA PHE A 67 9.21 3.07 -1.29
C PHE A 67 8.43 2.15 -2.23
N TYR A 68 9.16 1.44 -3.09
CA TYR A 68 8.59 0.64 -4.16
C TYR A 68 9.14 -0.77 -4.10
N HIS A 69 8.25 -1.76 -4.07
CA HIS A 69 8.63 -3.17 -4.17
C HIS A 69 8.22 -3.70 -5.54
N TYR A 70 9.20 -4.23 -6.27
CA TYR A 70 8.97 -4.83 -7.58
C TYR A 70 9.02 -6.35 -7.46
N TYR A 71 8.07 -7.00 -8.12
CA TYR A 71 7.92 -8.45 -8.10
C TYR A 71 8.18 -9.00 -9.50
N ASN A 72 9.00 -10.04 -9.55
CA ASN A 72 9.18 -10.85 -10.75
C ASN A 72 8.83 -12.29 -10.44
N TYR A 73 8.34 -12.98 -11.47
CA TYR A 73 7.90 -14.36 -11.36
C TYR A 73 8.64 -15.20 -12.40
N ASP A 74 9.13 -16.38 -12.00
CA ASP A 74 9.61 -17.36 -12.98
C ASP A 74 8.43 -18.08 -13.68
N ALA A 75 8.77 -18.95 -14.62
CA ALA A 75 7.80 -19.77 -15.35
C ALA A 75 6.98 -20.71 -14.45
N HIS A 76 7.45 -20.99 -13.22
CA HIS A 76 6.79 -21.85 -12.24
C HIS A 76 6.02 -21.05 -11.16
N ASN A 77 5.88 -19.73 -11.34
CA ASN A 77 5.19 -18.83 -10.41
C ASN A 77 5.89 -18.64 -9.05
N HIS A 78 7.20 -18.86 -8.97
CA HIS A 78 7.97 -18.46 -7.79
C HIS A 78 8.26 -16.98 -7.82
N LEU A 79 8.08 -16.33 -6.67
CA LEU A 79 8.27 -14.89 -6.49
C LEU A 79 9.73 -14.55 -6.19
N PHE A 80 10.27 -13.59 -6.94
CA PHE A 80 11.55 -12.94 -6.67
C PHE A 80 11.29 -11.48 -6.29
N LEU A 81 11.74 -11.08 -5.10
CA LEU A 81 11.67 -9.68 -4.65
C LEU A 81 12.86 -8.91 -5.20
N LEU A 82 12.59 -7.83 -5.92
CA LEU A 82 13.60 -6.85 -6.31
C LEU A 82 13.38 -5.57 -5.49
N MET A 83 14.33 -5.28 -4.60
CA MET A 83 14.40 -3.98 -3.91
C MET A 83 15.22 -3.01 -4.76
N LYS A 84 14.71 -1.80 -4.99
CA LYS A 84 15.45 -0.68 -5.56
C LYS A 84 15.33 0.55 -4.67
#